data_AF-A0A382V5L6-F1
#
_entry.id   AF-A0A382V5L6-F1
#
_cell.length_a   1.000
_cell.length_b   1.000
_cell.length_c   1.000
_cell.angle_alpha   90.00
_cell.angle_beta   90.00
_cell.angle_gamma   90.00
#
_symmetry.space_group_name_H-M   'P 1'
#
loop_
_entity.id
_entity.type
_entity.pdbx_description
1 polymer ?
#
loop_
_entity_poly.entity_id
_entity_poly.type
_entity_poly.pdbx_seq_one_letter_code
_entity_poly.pdbx_strand_id
1 'polypeptide(L)'
;MKIDIFLKKIQNLLGKRFSISDSTRANYAGGEDIFDPVLPLGIAFPETTQEISNILKLCNTYSIPVIPFGTGTSLEGHVLGNQNGITVSLEKLNKIIIVNSEDFDCRVEAYVTRKQLNEYIKDQGIFFPIDP
;
A
#
# COMPACT_ATOMS: atom_id res chain seq x y z
N MET A 1 -12.19 -23.62 -2.71
CA MET A 1 -13.10 -23.53 -1.54
C MET A 1 -12.69 -22.44 -0.54
N LYS A 2 -11.50 -22.47 0.10
CA LYS A 2 -11.10 -21.41 1.05
C LYS A 2 -10.83 -20.06 0.37
N ILE A 3 -10.15 -20.08 -0.78
CA ILE A 3 -9.78 -18.87 -1.54
C ILE A 3 -11.00 -18.14 -2.12
N ASP A 4 -11.97 -18.88 -2.65
CA ASP A 4 -13.20 -18.30 -3.21
C ASP A 4 -14.04 -17.58 -2.14
N ILE A 5 -14.05 -18.12 -0.92
CA ILE A 5 -14.72 -17.49 0.23
C ILE A 5 -13.96 -16.22 0.63
N PHE A 6 -12.63 -16.27 0.67
CA PHE A 6 -11.80 -15.09 0.94
C PHE A 6 -12.06 -13.98 -0.09
N LEU A 7 -12.01 -14.29 -1.39
CA LEU A 7 -12.25 -13.32 -2.47
C LEU A 7 -13.63 -12.67 -2.35
N LYS A 8 -14.68 -13.46 -2.06
CA LYS A 8 -16.02 -12.90 -1.81
C LYS A 8 -16.06 -11.98 -0.58
N LYS A 9 -15.39 -12.35 0.52
CA LYS A 9 -15.37 -11.54 1.75
C LYS A 9 -14.61 -10.23 1.57
N ILE A 10 -13.45 -10.25 0.92
CA ILE A 10 -12.68 -9.02 0.68
C ILE A 10 -13.37 -8.12 -0.35
N GLN A 11 -14.01 -8.70 -1.37
CA GLN A 11 -14.85 -7.97 -2.32
C GLN A 11 -16.03 -7.29 -1.61
N ASN A 12 -16.64 -7.93 -0.61
CA ASN A 12 -17.69 -7.30 0.19
C ASN A 12 -17.15 -6.21 1.12
N LEU A 13 -15.92 -6.35 1.62
CA LEU A 13 -15.27 -5.35 2.47
C LEU A 13 -14.95 -4.06 1.72
N LEU A 14 -14.39 -4.17 0.51
CA LEU A 14 -13.85 -3.03 -0.25
C LEU A 14 -14.69 -2.62 -1.45
N GLY A 15 -15.64 -3.47 -1.88
CA GLY A 15 -16.39 -3.25 -3.11
C GLY A 15 -15.44 -3.08 -4.30
N LYS A 16 -15.65 -2.03 -5.09
CA LYS A 16 -14.82 -1.72 -6.27
C LYS A 16 -13.34 -1.41 -5.95
N ARG A 17 -13.00 -1.20 -4.68
CA ARG A 17 -11.62 -0.97 -4.20
C ARG A 17 -10.86 -2.28 -3.96
N PHE A 18 -11.42 -3.42 -4.34
CA PHE A 18 -10.67 -4.66 -4.57
C PHE A 18 -10.75 -5.01 -6.06
N SER A 19 -9.60 -5.16 -6.72
CA SER A 19 -9.51 -5.42 -8.16
C SER A 19 -8.83 -6.75 -8.43
N ILE A 20 -9.45 -7.55 -9.29
CA ILE A 20 -8.90 -8.82 -9.81
C ILE A 20 -8.58 -8.73 -11.31
N SER A 21 -8.69 -7.54 -11.93
CA SER A 21 -8.38 -7.38 -13.35
C SER A 21 -6.88 -7.57 -13.61
N ASP A 22 -6.52 -8.24 -14.69
CA ASP A 22 -5.10 -8.48 -15.02
C ASP A 22 -4.30 -7.19 -15.21
N SER A 23 -4.88 -6.15 -15.81
CA SER A 23 -4.22 -4.85 -15.98
C SER A 23 -3.85 -4.21 -14.63
N THR A 24 -4.81 -4.11 -13.71
CA THR A 24 -4.55 -3.60 -12.36
C THR A 24 -3.54 -4.50 -11.65
N ARG A 25 -3.68 -5.83 -11.71
CA ARG A 25 -2.75 -6.75 -11.04
C ARG A 25 -1.32 -6.59 -11.55
N ALA A 26 -1.13 -6.40 -12.86
CA ALA A 26 0.18 -6.19 -13.47
C ALA A 26 0.87 -4.90 -12.98
N ASN A 27 0.11 -3.82 -12.77
CA ASN A 27 0.65 -2.55 -12.27
C ASN A 27 1.20 -2.62 -10.84
N TYR A 28 0.83 -3.63 -10.06
CA TYR A 28 1.26 -3.82 -8.66
C TYR A 28 1.85 -5.21 -8.43
N ALA A 29 2.47 -5.80 -9.47
CA ALA A 29 3.04 -7.15 -9.46
C ALA A 29 4.55 -7.20 -9.17
N GLY A 30 5.24 -6.06 -9.20
CA GLY A 30 6.69 -5.95 -9.02
C GLY A 30 7.16 -4.51 -8.85
N GLY A 31 8.43 -4.33 -8.49
CA GLY A 31 9.07 -3.04 -8.36
C GLY A 31 9.93 -2.68 -9.57
N GLU A 32 11.01 -1.93 -9.33
CA GLU A 32 12.04 -1.61 -10.33
C GLU A 32 13.21 -2.63 -10.30
N ASP A 33 12.99 -3.78 -9.66
CA ASP A 33 13.93 -4.88 -9.55
C ASP A 33 14.06 -5.71 -10.84
N ILE A 34 14.96 -6.70 -10.83
CA ILE A 34 15.25 -7.55 -11.99
C ILE A 34 14.34 -8.78 -12.10
N PHE A 35 13.45 -9.01 -11.12
CA PHE A 35 12.65 -10.22 -11.10
C PHE A 35 11.42 -10.08 -12.01
N ASP A 36 11.02 -11.19 -12.63
CA ASP A 36 9.79 -11.22 -13.41
C ASP A 36 8.58 -10.91 -12.50
N PRO A 37 7.68 -9.98 -12.88
CA PRO A 37 6.52 -9.64 -12.06
C PRO A 37 5.63 -10.84 -11.79
N VAL A 38 5.15 -10.95 -10.55
CA VAL A 38 4.30 -12.05 -10.12
C VAL A 38 2.89 -11.53 -9.86
N LEU A 39 1.91 -11.96 -10.65
CA LEU A 39 0.53 -11.48 -10.49
C LEU A 39 -0.08 -11.98 -9.17
N PRO A 40 -0.49 -11.09 -8.25
CA PRO A 40 -1.20 -11.49 -7.03
C PRO A 40 -2.64 -11.94 -7.34
N LEU A 41 -3.37 -12.49 -6.37
CA LEU A 41 -4.79 -12.85 -6.52
C LEU A 41 -5.69 -11.63 -6.77
N GLY A 42 -5.29 -10.47 -6.26
CA GLY A 42 -5.99 -9.20 -6.41
C GLY A 42 -5.29 -8.07 -5.68
N ILE A 43 -5.72 -6.84 -5.99
CA ILE A 43 -5.18 -5.60 -5.44
C ILE A 43 -6.24 -4.95 -4.55
N ALA A 44 -5.87 -4.66 -3.31
CA ALA A 44 -6.72 -3.95 -2.35
C ALA A 44 -6.29 -2.48 -2.22
N PHE A 45 -7.26 -1.57 -2.23
CA PHE A 45 -7.07 -0.12 -2.10
C PHE A 45 -7.81 0.41 -0.84
N PRO A 46 -7.28 0.14 0.37
CA PRO A 46 -7.84 0.67 1.62
C PRO A 46 -7.64 2.19 1.72
N GLU A 47 -8.59 2.87 2.36
CA GLU A 47 -8.58 4.32 2.57
C GLU A 47 -8.36 4.70 4.04
N THR A 48 -8.36 3.71 4.94
CA THR A 48 -8.17 3.94 6.38
C THR A 48 -7.33 2.84 7.04
N THR A 49 -6.68 3.17 8.16
CA THR A 49 -6.01 2.18 9.03
C THR A 49 -6.96 1.08 9.51
N GLN A 50 -8.24 1.40 9.72
CA GLN A 50 -9.24 0.42 10.14
C GLN A 50 -9.52 -0.61 9.04
N GLU A 51 -9.57 -0.18 7.79
CA GLU A 51 -9.70 -1.08 6.64
C GLU A 51 -8.47 -1.98 6.50
N ILE A 52 -7.25 -1.43 6.64
CA ILE A 52 -6.02 -2.25 6.69
C ILE A 52 -6.13 -3.32 7.77
N SER A 53 -6.53 -2.95 8.99
CA SER A 53 -6.69 -3.90 10.10
C SER A 53 -7.67 -5.02 9.74
N ASN A 54 -8.80 -4.68 9.11
CA ASN A 54 -9.82 -5.65 8.70
C ASN A 54 -9.32 -6.57 7.57
N ILE A 55 -8.59 -6.03 6.59
CA ILE A 55 -7.95 -6.81 5.52
C ILE A 55 -6.96 -7.81 6.13
N LEU A 56 -6.05 -7.35 7.00
CA LEU A 56 -5.02 -8.22 7.58
C LEU A 56 -5.62 -9.32 8.47
N LYS A 57 -6.67 -9.02 9.25
CA LYS A 57 -7.41 -10.04 10.02
C LYS A 57 -8.05 -11.08 9.11
N LEU A 58 -8.63 -10.64 7.99
CA LEU A 58 -9.20 -11.55 7.00
C LEU A 58 -8.10 -12.42 6.36
N CYS A 59 -7.00 -11.82 5.90
CA CYS A 59 -5.87 -12.54 5.33
C CYS A 59 -5.30 -13.57 6.31
N ASN A 60 -5.13 -13.22 7.58
CA ASN A 60 -4.68 -14.15 8.63
C ASN A 60 -5.63 -15.34 8.79
N THR A 61 -6.95 -15.08 8.83
CA THR A 61 -7.98 -16.13 8.97
C THR A 61 -7.92 -17.17 7.85
N TYR A 62 -7.58 -16.74 6.63
CA TYR A 62 -7.53 -17.59 5.45
C TYR A 62 -6.09 -17.97 5.02
N SER A 63 -5.09 -17.57 5.80
CA SER A 63 -3.65 -17.77 5.51
C SER A 63 -3.23 -17.23 4.14
N ILE A 64 -3.72 -16.04 3.78
CA ILE A 64 -3.40 -15.34 2.53
C ILE A 64 -2.17 -14.44 2.75
N PRO A 65 -1.07 -14.62 2.01
CA PRO A 65 0.07 -13.70 2.03
C PRO A 65 -0.32 -12.28 1.62
N VAL A 66 0.36 -11.29 2.20
CA VAL A 66 0.09 -9.87 1.93
C VAL A 66 1.38 -9.16 1.56
N ILE A 67 1.37 -8.47 0.42
CA ILE A 67 2.46 -7.62 -0.03
C ILE A 67 2.01 -6.15 0.09
N PRO A 68 2.58 -5.33 0.98
CA PRO A 68 2.30 -3.90 1.01
C PRO A 68 3.01 -3.20 -0.17
N PHE A 69 2.32 -2.27 -0.83
CA PHE A 69 2.84 -1.59 -2.01
C PHE A 69 2.76 -0.06 -1.84
N GLY A 70 3.92 0.58 -1.85
CA GLY A 70 4.09 2.03 -1.86
C GLY A 70 4.17 2.57 -3.29
N THR A 71 5.24 3.27 -3.63
CA THR A 71 5.46 3.83 -4.97
C THR A 71 6.10 2.87 -5.97
N GLY A 72 6.45 1.65 -5.55
CA GLY A 72 7.00 0.61 -6.43
C GLY A 72 8.50 0.74 -6.76
N THR A 73 9.22 1.69 -6.17
CA THR A 73 10.63 2.00 -6.52
C THR A 73 11.67 1.06 -5.89
N SER A 74 11.27 -0.13 -5.43
CA SER A 74 12.22 -1.07 -4.82
C SER A 74 13.03 -1.79 -5.90
N LEU A 75 14.35 -1.95 -5.67
CA LEU A 75 15.28 -2.65 -6.56
C LEU A 75 15.59 -4.09 -6.11
N GLU A 76 15.05 -4.53 -4.97
CA GLU A 76 15.44 -5.79 -4.30
C GLU A 76 14.27 -6.79 -4.15
N GLY A 77 13.17 -6.58 -4.89
CA GLY A 77 12.02 -7.50 -4.87
C GLY A 77 11.10 -7.37 -3.66
N HIS A 78 11.24 -6.30 -2.84
CA HIS A 78 10.41 -6.12 -1.64
C HIS A 78 8.91 -5.98 -1.91
N VAL A 79 8.55 -5.54 -3.12
CA VAL A 79 7.15 -5.38 -3.55
C VAL A 79 6.75 -6.40 -4.61
N LEU A 80 7.55 -7.46 -4.79
CA LEU A 80 7.23 -8.54 -5.71
C LEU A 80 5.92 -9.21 -5.27
N GLY A 81 4.99 -9.38 -6.22
CA GLY A 81 3.70 -9.98 -5.92
C GLY A 81 3.79 -11.45 -5.53
N ASN A 82 2.66 -12.02 -5.11
CA ASN A 82 2.58 -13.41 -4.69
C ASN A 82 1.34 -14.06 -5.29
N GLN A 83 1.51 -15.11 -6.10
CA GLN A 83 0.41 -15.78 -6.81
C GLN A 83 -0.71 -16.30 -5.89
N ASN A 84 -0.39 -16.57 -4.63
CA ASN A 84 -1.33 -17.05 -3.60
C ASN A 84 -1.76 -15.95 -2.62
N GLY A 85 -1.24 -14.74 -2.78
CA GLY A 85 -1.45 -13.59 -1.89
C GLY A 85 -2.21 -12.45 -2.56
N ILE A 86 -2.40 -11.37 -1.81
CA ILE A 86 -2.89 -10.10 -2.35
C ILE A 86 -1.83 -9.02 -2.19
N THR A 87 -1.90 -8.00 -3.04
CA THR A 87 -1.15 -6.76 -2.84
C THR A 87 -2.07 -5.71 -2.24
N VAL A 88 -1.59 -4.98 -1.23
CA VAL A 88 -2.30 -3.87 -0.59
C VAL A 88 -1.62 -2.58 -0.99
N SER A 89 -2.25 -1.82 -1.89
CA SER A 89 -1.77 -0.50 -2.29
C SER A 89 -2.08 0.52 -1.21
N LEU A 90 -1.05 1.25 -0.77
CA LEU A 90 -1.19 2.31 0.24
C LEU A 90 -1.59 3.65 -0.37
N GLU A 91 -1.78 3.76 -1.69
CA GLU A 91 -1.92 5.03 -2.42
C GLU A 91 -3.03 5.98 -1.93
N LYS A 92 -4.05 5.46 -1.24
CA LYS A 92 -5.15 6.28 -0.69
C LYS A 92 -4.89 6.77 0.75
N LEU A 93 -3.80 6.32 1.36
CA LEU A 93 -3.34 6.70 2.69
C LEU A 93 -2.19 7.72 2.57
N ASN A 94 -2.48 8.89 1.99
CA ASN A 94 -1.51 9.90 1.59
C ASN A 94 -1.71 11.27 2.27
N LYS A 95 -2.34 11.32 3.43
CA LYS A 95 -2.57 12.58 4.16
C LYS A 95 -1.44 12.93 5.12
N ILE A 96 -1.10 14.21 5.16
CA ILE A 96 -0.33 14.81 6.25
C ILE A 96 -1.32 15.15 7.37
N ILE A 97 -1.20 14.52 8.53
CA ILE A 97 -2.17 14.61 9.63
C ILE A 97 -1.87 15.82 10.53
N ILE A 98 -0.61 15.98 10.93
CA ILE A 98 -0.13 17.12 11.72
C ILE A 98 1.38 17.29 11.49
N VAL A 99 1.83 18.54 11.51
CA VAL A 99 3.25 18.93 11.52
C VAL A 99 3.47 19.81 12.75
N ASN A 100 4.43 19.45 13.59
CA ASN A 100 4.81 20.19 14.79
C ASN A 100 6.20 20.79 14.55
N SER A 101 6.25 21.97 13.93
CA SER A 101 7.52 22.56 13.47
C SER A 101 8.49 22.91 14.60
N GLU A 102 7.97 23.22 15.79
CA GLU A 102 8.78 23.50 16.97
C GLU A 102 9.45 22.24 17.53
N ASP A 103 8.80 21.08 17.38
CA ASP A 103 9.26 19.78 17.88
C ASP A 103 10.02 18.97 16.81
N PHE A 104 10.09 19.49 15.58
CA PHE A 104 10.67 18.82 14.41
C PHE A 104 10.08 17.43 14.13
N ASP A 105 8.77 17.26 14.33
CA ASP A 105 8.07 16.03 14.01
C ASP A 105 6.80 16.24 13.16
N CYS A 106 6.28 15.13 12.64
CA CYS A 106 4.99 15.11 11.99
C CYS A 106 4.34 13.73 12.11
N ARG A 107 3.01 13.71 11.96
CA ARG A 107 2.26 12.48 11.77
C ARG A 107 1.67 12.50 10.37
N VAL A 108 1.95 11.44 9.61
CA VAL A 108 1.52 11.29 8.22
C VAL A 108 0.96 9.89 8.02
N GLU A 109 0.13 9.72 6.98
CA GLU A 109 -0.25 8.41 6.49
C GLU A 109 0.89 7.79 5.66
N ALA A 110 0.89 6.46 5.55
CA ALA A 110 2.05 5.69 5.09
C ALA A 110 2.48 5.93 3.63
N TYR A 111 1.64 6.55 2.79
CA TYR A 111 1.96 6.85 1.39
C TYR A 111 2.45 8.29 1.17
N VAL A 112 2.54 9.12 2.22
CA VAL A 112 3.09 10.47 2.07
C VAL A 112 4.54 10.38 1.59
N THR A 113 4.79 10.91 0.39
CA THR A 113 6.14 10.91 -0.19
C THR A 113 6.97 12.04 0.40
N ARG A 114 8.30 11.90 0.35
CA ARG A 114 9.24 12.98 0.68
C ARG A 114 8.90 14.28 -0.04
N LYS A 115 8.65 14.21 -1.35
CA LYS A 115 8.35 15.39 -2.18
C LYS A 115 7.07 16.08 -1.71
N GLN A 116 6.02 15.29 -1.43
CA GLN A 116 4.77 15.81 -0.89
C GLN A 116 4.95 16.47 0.48
N LEU A 117 5.71 15.85 1.39
CA LEU A 117 5.99 16.42 2.70
C LEU A 117 6.78 17.73 2.59
N ASN A 118 7.87 17.74 1.80
CA ASN A 118 8.69 18.94 1.62
C ASN A 118 7.92 20.09 0.96
N GLU A 119 7.06 19.79 -0.01
CA GLU A 119 6.19 20.82 -0.62
C GLU A 119 5.23 21.42 0.42
N TYR A 120 4.69 20.60 1.33
CA TYR A 120 3.76 21.04 2.37
C TYR A 120 4.43 21.92 3.45
N ILE A 121 5.69 21.65 3.80
CA ILE A 121 6.41 22.36 4.87
C ILE A 121 7.35 23.46 4.38
N LYS A 122 7.44 23.70 3.07
CA LYS A 122 8.45 24.59 2.45
C LYS A 122 8.51 26.01 3.05
N ASP A 123 7.35 26.57 3.44
CA ASP A 123 7.23 27.94 3.94
C ASP A 123 7.27 28.01 5.48
N GLN A 124 7.52 26.89 6.16
CA GLN A 124 7.52 26.78 7.62
C GLN A 124 8.92 26.86 8.24
N GLY A 125 9.96 27.14 7.42
CA GLY A 125 11.35 27.21 7.88
C GLY A 125 11.97 25.87 8.26
N ILE A 126 11.31 24.76 7.91
CA ILE A 126 11.75 23.38 8.16
C ILE A 126 11.77 22.56 6.86
N PHE A 127 12.51 21.46 6.83
CA PHE A 127 12.54 20.53 5.70
C PHE A 127 12.83 19.10 6.16
N PHE A 128 12.36 18.10 5.40
CA PHE A 128 12.69 16.70 5.59
C PHE A 128 13.97 16.35 4.79
N PRO A 129 15.09 16.02 5.46
CA PRO A 129 16.42 16.04 4.86
C PRO A 129 16.81 14.75 4.11
N ILE A 130 16.08 13.65 4.29
CA ILE A 130 16.45 12.35 3.72
C ILE A 130 16.24 12.36 2.22
N ASP A 131 17.25 11.98 1.43
CA ASP A 131 17.12 11.74 -0.02
C ASP A 131 17.68 10.34 -0.36
N PRO A 132 16.80 9.35 -0.58
CA PRO A 132 17.18 7.95 -0.79
C PRO A 132 17.72 7.66 -2.20
#